data_AF-A0A2G9TUS8-F1
#
_entry.id   AF-A0A2G9TUS8-F1
#
_cell.length_a   1.000
_cell.length_b   1.000
_cell.length_c   1.000
_cell.angle_alpha   90.00
_cell.angle_beta   90.00
_cell.angle_gamma   90.00
#
_symmetry.space_group_name_H-M   'P 1'
#
loop_
_entity.id
_entity.type
_entity.pdbx_description
1 polymer ?
#
loop_
_entity_poly.entity_id
_entity_poly.type
_entity_poly.pdbx_seq_one_letter_code
_entity_poly.pdbx_strand_id
1 'polypeptide(L)'
;MNPKTYQAVATVASLFLLLDGVLGLSDDGRTSLIRALRGIDLDERFERLRSLRVVDLDQRSSLAATPMNTTEHGPTEASDGFGGGSIIEKNRLEGVDEYLFEGDINLTEEQLSALEASLNNHTSRRKRQASKTATLWANKKVFYYFDPSFVDLTNVPTENQHNYNKLAATESINYTPYEYGSVMHYDTRSFATSGQSLVPKTPRYLYTMGSQQISFYDIFLINSHYKCHGICAAKGAACVNGGKRNPKNCAVCICPAGYGGALCNLRPAGCGAVVTAGPTWKSKVVTLGHATNMGLRDTYAMCNDWIKVCWSILFRNKTRRTSYDSF
;
A
#
# COMPACT_ATOMS: atom_id res chain seq x y z
N MET A 1 70.44 -43.17 34.47
CA MET A 1 69.74 -42.42 35.53
C MET A 1 68.29 -42.23 35.10
N ASN A 2 67.35 -42.71 35.90
CA ASN A 2 65.92 -42.37 35.85
C ASN A 2 65.62 -41.78 37.24
N PRO A 3 64.81 -40.71 37.37
CA PRO A 3 63.39 -40.96 37.65
C PRO A 3 62.39 -39.92 37.09
N LYS A 4 61.23 -40.43 36.62
CA LYS A 4 59.82 -40.06 36.97
C LYS A 4 59.32 -38.65 36.55
N THR A 5 58.11 -38.44 36.01
CA THR A 5 56.81 -39.12 36.23
C THR A 5 55.79 -38.74 35.14
N TYR A 6 54.84 -39.67 34.90
CA TYR A 6 53.72 -39.62 33.95
C TYR A 6 52.46 -38.93 34.52
N GLN A 7 51.65 -38.30 33.67
CA GLN A 7 50.18 -38.18 33.71
C GLN A 7 49.75 -37.74 32.28
N ALA A 8 48.98 -38.47 31.47
CA ALA A 8 47.65 -39.08 31.58
C ALA A 8 46.73 -38.40 30.54
N VAL A 9 46.17 -39.23 29.65
CA VAL A 9 45.24 -38.89 28.56
C VAL A 9 43.89 -38.46 29.11
N ALA A 10 43.27 -37.40 28.57
CA ALA A 10 41.82 -37.17 28.67
C ALA A 10 41.28 -36.26 27.53
N THR A 11 40.54 -36.89 26.62
CA THR A 11 39.24 -36.47 26.04
C THR A 11 39.09 -35.16 25.26
N VAL A 12 38.80 -35.36 23.97
CA VAL A 12 37.99 -34.55 23.05
C VAL A 12 36.71 -34.05 23.72
N ALA A 13 36.44 -32.74 23.66
CA ALA A 13 35.09 -32.17 23.46
C ALA A 13 35.14 -30.65 23.27
N SER A 14 34.49 -30.20 22.19
CA SER A 14 33.77 -28.92 22.10
C SER A 14 34.56 -27.62 22.18
N LEU A 15 34.81 -26.99 21.02
CA LEU A 15 34.10 -25.75 20.65
C LEU A 15 34.47 -25.33 19.21
N PHE A 16 33.98 -26.07 18.20
CA PHE A 16 33.81 -25.49 16.87
C PHE A 16 32.46 -24.76 16.89
N LEU A 17 32.43 -23.52 17.40
CA LEU A 17 31.39 -22.58 17.04
C LEU A 17 31.87 -21.83 15.82
N LEU A 18 31.38 -22.30 14.67
CA LEU A 18 31.31 -21.57 13.42
C LEU A 18 30.63 -20.22 13.71
N LEU A 19 31.42 -19.15 13.64
CA LEU A 19 30.90 -17.79 13.52
C LEU A 19 30.39 -17.62 12.09
N ASP A 20 29.21 -18.19 11.82
CA ASP A 20 28.34 -17.72 10.75
C ASP A 20 27.71 -16.40 11.23
N GLY A 21 27.87 -15.35 10.42
CA GLY A 21 27.43 -13.99 10.70
C GLY A 21 25.90 -13.84 10.71
N VAL A 22 25.24 -14.39 11.72
CA VAL A 22 23.88 -14.02 12.10
C VAL A 22 24.00 -12.80 13.01
N LEU A 23 23.54 -11.64 12.54
CA LEU A 23 23.23 -10.53 13.44
C LEU A 23 22.09 -11.03 14.34
N GLY A 24 22.47 -11.55 15.51
CA GLY A 24 21.51 -12.07 16.48
C GLY A 24 20.54 -10.97 16.92
N LEU A 25 19.29 -11.38 17.16
CA LEU A 25 18.23 -10.53 17.69
C LEU A 25 18.73 -9.69 18.88
N SER A 26 18.62 -8.36 18.80
CA SER A 26 19.06 -7.45 19.87
C SER A 26 18.19 -7.62 21.13
N ASP A 27 18.69 -7.23 22.32
CA ASP A 27 17.91 -7.30 23.57
C ASP A 27 16.64 -6.44 23.51
N ASP A 28 16.75 -5.27 22.87
CA ASP A 28 15.64 -4.35 22.63
C ASP A 28 14.65 -4.92 21.60
N GLY A 29 15.17 -5.52 20.53
CA GLY A 29 14.39 -6.25 19.52
C GLY A 29 13.62 -7.42 20.11
N ARG A 30 14.28 -8.24 20.95
CA ARG A 30 13.67 -9.37 21.67
C ARG A 30 12.57 -8.89 22.62
N THR A 31 12.83 -7.84 23.39
CA THR A 31 11.82 -7.27 24.29
C THR A 31 10.62 -6.71 23.53
N SER A 32 10.88 -6.03 22.40
CA SER A 32 9.86 -5.48 21.52
C SER A 32 8.98 -6.59 20.91
N LEU A 33 9.60 -7.67 20.42
CA LEU A 33 8.90 -8.82 19.87
C LEU A 33 8.06 -9.54 20.93
N ILE A 34 8.61 -9.86 22.11
CA ILE A 34 7.85 -10.53 23.18
C ILE A 34 6.61 -9.72 23.57
N ARG A 35 6.74 -8.39 23.65
CA ARG A 35 5.62 -7.48 23.92
C ARG A 35 4.60 -7.48 22.78
N ALA A 36 5.05 -7.38 21.53
CA ALA A 36 4.19 -7.32 20.36
C ALA A 36 3.46 -8.65 20.11
N LEU A 37 4.12 -9.76 20.43
CA LEU A 37 3.69 -11.13 20.17
C LEU A 37 3.02 -11.79 21.39
N ARG A 38 2.79 -11.04 22.49
CA ARG A 38 1.94 -11.50 23.61
C ARG A 38 2.29 -12.89 24.17
N GLY A 39 3.58 -13.24 24.22
CA GLY A 39 4.05 -14.52 24.77
C GLY A 39 4.11 -15.69 23.79
N ILE A 40 4.02 -15.44 22.48
CA ILE A 40 4.32 -16.43 21.44
C ILE A 40 5.81 -16.80 21.49
N ASP A 41 6.10 -18.08 21.27
CA ASP A 41 7.46 -18.59 21.16
C ASP A 41 8.14 -18.04 19.90
N LEU A 42 9.27 -17.36 20.11
CA LEU A 42 9.97 -16.68 19.01
C LEU A 42 10.60 -17.67 18.02
N ASP A 43 11.06 -18.82 18.51
CA ASP A 43 11.72 -19.84 17.68
C ASP A 43 10.68 -20.55 16.80
N GLU A 44 9.51 -20.89 17.35
CA GLU A 44 8.38 -21.42 16.59
C GLU A 44 7.95 -20.45 15.49
N ARG A 45 7.82 -19.16 15.82
CA ARG A 45 7.40 -18.14 14.87
C ARG A 45 8.43 -17.93 13.75
N PHE A 46 9.71 -17.94 14.09
CA PHE A 46 10.81 -17.84 13.13
C PHE A 46 10.75 -18.99 12.13
N GLU A 47 10.60 -20.24 12.60
CA GLU A 47 10.54 -21.41 11.72
C GLU A 47 9.31 -21.40 10.81
N ARG A 48 8.16 -20.96 11.33
CA ARG A 48 6.94 -20.79 10.51
C ARG A 48 7.13 -19.77 9.40
N LEU A 49 7.67 -18.60 9.70
CA LEU A 49 7.98 -17.58 8.70
C LEU A 49 9.06 -18.04 7.71
N ARG A 50 10.06 -18.79 8.17
CA ARG A 50 11.09 -19.40 7.31
C ARG A 50 10.47 -20.39 6.32
N SER A 51 9.57 -21.26 6.79
CA SER A 51 8.87 -22.23 5.95
C SER A 51 8.04 -21.56 4.85
N LEU A 52 7.37 -20.45 5.16
CA LEU A 52 6.63 -19.65 4.19
C LEU A 52 7.53 -19.03 3.12
N ARG A 53 8.72 -18.54 3.50
CA ARG A 53 9.71 -17.98 2.57
C ARG A 53 10.27 -19.05 1.61
N VAL A 54 10.46 -20.28 2.07
CA VAL A 54 10.97 -21.39 1.23
C VAL A 54 9.95 -21.82 0.17
N VAL A 55 8.66 -21.89 0.52
CA VAL A 55 7.60 -22.25 -0.43
C VAL A 55 7.44 -21.20 -1.54
N ASP A 56 7.64 -19.91 -1.23
CA ASP A 56 7.62 -18.83 -2.23
C ASP A 56 8.81 -18.93 -3.22
N LEU A 57 9.96 -19.43 -2.76
CA LEU A 57 11.13 -19.68 -3.60
C LEU A 57 10.95 -20.89 -4.53
N ASP A 58 10.30 -21.97 -4.08
CA ASP A 58 9.98 -23.13 -4.91
C ASP A 58 8.90 -22.82 -5.97
N GLN A 59 7.92 -21.97 -5.65
CA GLN A 59 6.97 -21.47 -6.65
C GLN A 59 7.66 -20.58 -7.70
N ARG A 60 8.64 -19.77 -7.31
CA ARG A 60 9.45 -18.97 -8.26
C ARG A 60 10.40 -19.82 -9.11
N SER A 61 10.95 -20.91 -8.58
CA SER A 61 11.84 -21.80 -9.35
C SER A 61 11.08 -22.54 -10.48
N SER A 62 9.79 -22.82 -10.28
CA SER A 62 8.91 -23.39 -11.31
C SER A 62 8.60 -22.45 -12.49
N LEU A 63 8.96 -21.16 -12.39
CA LEU A 63 8.68 -20.12 -13.39
C LEU A 63 9.92 -19.37 -13.90
N ALA A 64 11.14 -19.78 -13.51
CA ALA A 64 12.37 -19.10 -13.91
C ALA A 64 13.48 -20.09 -14.31
N ALA A 65 13.47 -20.50 -15.58
CA ALA A 65 14.66 -21.02 -16.24
C ALA A 65 15.48 -19.86 -16.84
N THR A 66 16.15 -19.08 -16.00
CA THR A 66 17.34 -18.30 -16.39
C THR A 66 18.20 -18.00 -15.16
N PRO A 67 19.48 -18.41 -15.09
CA PRO A 67 20.30 -18.20 -13.91
C PRO A 67 20.78 -16.74 -13.85
N MET A 68 20.47 -16.04 -12.76
CA MET A 68 21.06 -14.73 -12.46
C MET A 68 22.06 -14.89 -11.32
N ASN A 69 23.31 -14.59 -11.65
CA ASN A 69 24.51 -14.75 -10.84
C ASN A 69 24.42 -13.87 -9.58
N THR A 70 24.51 -14.47 -8.39
CA THR A 70 24.60 -13.76 -7.12
C THR A 70 26.04 -13.31 -6.88
N THR A 71 26.30 -12.03 -7.13
CA THR A 71 27.35 -11.26 -6.45
C THR A 71 27.06 -9.82 -6.75
N GLU A 72 26.75 -9.01 -5.73
CA GLU A 72 27.25 -7.65 -5.65
C GLU A 72 27.02 -7.09 -4.24
N HIS A 73 28.12 -7.05 -3.49
CA HIS A 73 28.35 -6.02 -2.48
C HIS A 73 28.32 -4.66 -3.17
N GLY A 74 27.50 -3.74 -2.68
CA GLY A 74 27.51 -2.33 -3.08
C GLY A 74 27.78 -1.44 -1.87
N PRO A 75 28.52 -0.33 -2.03
CA PRO A 75 29.27 0.30 -0.96
C PRO A 75 28.44 1.32 -0.17
N THR A 76 28.90 1.52 1.07
CA THR A 76 28.57 2.62 1.97
C THR A 76 28.71 3.99 1.30
N GLU A 77 27.64 4.79 1.28
CA GLU A 77 27.73 6.24 1.17
C GLU A 77 27.03 6.89 2.37
N ALA A 78 27.83 7.56 3.20
CA ALA A 78 27.37 8.44 4.25
C ALA A 78 26.92 9.77 3.61
N SER A 79 25.69 10.20 3.88
CA SER A 79 25.33 11.61 3.85
C SER A 79 24.30 11.94 4.94
N ASP A 80 24.55 13.08 5.57
CA ASP A 80 23.96 13.64 6.78
C ASP A 80 22.42 13.63 6.85
N GLY A 81 21.91 13.31 8.04
CA GLY A 81 21.06 14.30 8.71
C GLY A 81 19.55 14.17 8.65
N PHE A 82 18.97 12.97 8.49
CA PHE A 82 17.64 12.64 9.04
C PHE A 82 17.62 11.14 9.36
N GLY A 83 17.83 10.82 10.64
CA GLY A 83 17.96 9.45 11.13
C GLY A 83 16.71 8.61 10.88
N GLY A 84 16.68 7.93 9.75
CA GLY A 84 15.66 6.95 9.47
C GLY A 84 15.94 6.15 8.21
N GLY A 85 16.85 5.18 8.29
CA GLY A 85 16.92 4.10 7.31
C GLY A 85 15.54 3.47 7.08
N SER A 86 15.39 2.76 5.96
CA SER A 86 14.15 2.04 5.63
C SER A 86 13.68 1.22 6.84
N ILE A 87 12.37 1.06 7.02
CA ILE A 87 11.84 0.20 8.10
C ILE A 87 12.47 -1.20 8.04
N ILE A 88 12.73 -1.69 6.83
CA ILE A 88 13.42 -2.96 6.57
C ILE A 88 14.86 -2.92 7.10
N GLU A 89 15.58 -1.83 6.87
CA GLU A 89 16.97 -1.66 7.30
C GLU A 89 17.06 -1.53 8.83
N LYS A 90 16.14 -0.79 9.44
CA LYS A 90 16.03 -0.72 10.91
C LYS A 90 15.68 -2.07 11.53
N ASN A 91 14.73 -2.78 10.94
CA ASN A 91 14.33 -4.10 11.43
C ASN A 91 15.48 -5.11 11.33
N ARG A 92 16.27 -5.03 10.26
CA ARG A 92 17.46 -5.85 10.05
C ARG A 92 18.58 -5.53 11.03
N LEU A 93 18.79 -4.25 11.35
CA LEU A 93 19.77 -3.82 12.37
C LEU A 93 19.42 -4.36 13.77
N GLU A 94 18.12 -4.43 14.08
CA GLU A 94 17.63 -4.96 15.36
C GLU A 94 17.43 -6.50 15.34
N GLY A 95 17.65 -7.15 14.19
CA GLY A 95 17.43 -8.59 13.99
C GLY A 95 15.97 -9.02 14.11
N VAL A 96 15.01 -8.09 14.01
CA VAL A 96 13.57 -8.38 14.13
C VAL A 96 12.93 -8.75 12.78
N ASP A 97 13.59 -8.44 11.67
CA ASP A 97 13.09 -8.69 10.30
C ASP A 97 12.83 -10.18 10.03
N GLU A 98 13.55 -11.08 10.69
CA GLU A 98 13.34 -12.52 10.59
C GLU A 98 12.05 -13.01 11.28
N TYR A 99 11.54 -12.23 12.24
CA TYR A 99 10.31 -12.51 13.01
C TYR A 99 9.09 -11.77 12.44
N LEU A 100 9.29 -11.07 11.32
CA LEU A 100 8.29 -10.35 10.55
C LEU A 100 8.12 -10.99 9.17
N PHE A 101 6.89 -10.97 8.66
CA PHE A 101 6.62 -11.34 7.27
C PHE A 101 7.19 -10.26 6.35
N GLU A 102 7.92 -10.67 5.31
CA GLU A 102 8.65 -9.77 4.39
C GLU A 102 9.59 -8.75 5.05
N GLY A 103 9.93 -8.94 6.33
CA GLY A 103 10.86 -8.10 7.07
C GLY A 103 10.25 -6.85 7.72
N ASP A 104 8.97 -6.56 7.50
CA ASP A 104 8.32 -5.35 8.01
C ASP A 104 6.85 -5.53 8.46
N ILE A 105 6.26 -6.71 8.24
CA ILE A 105 4.87 -7.00 8.62
C ILE A 105 4.81 -7.92 9.83
N ASN A 106 4.29 -7.40 10.95
CA ASN A 106 3.96 -8.22 12.12
C ASN A 106 2.59 -8.88 11.94
N LEU A 107 2.59 -10.12 11.45
CA LEU A 107 1.37 -10.93 11.36
C LEU A 107 0.93 -11.40 12.74
N THR A 108 -0.38 -11.40 13.02
CA THR A 108 -0.91 -12.19 14.14
C THR A 108 -0.84 -13.68 13.80
N GLU A 109 -0.92 -14.54 14.82
CA GLU A 109 -0.88 -15.99 14.61
C GLU A 109 -2.03 -16.49 13.74
N GLU A 110 -3.20 -15.85 13.81
CA GLU A 110 -4.33 -16.17 12.95
C GLU A 110 -4.08 -15.73 11.49
N GLN A 111 -3.31 -14.67 11.27
CA GLN A 111 -2.92 -14.23 9.93
C GLN A 111 -1.85 -15.14 9.34
N LEU A 112 -0.86 -15.53 10.15
CA LEU A 112 0.20 -16.45 9.78
C LEU A 112 -0.37 -17.83 9.40
N SER A 113 -1.24 -18.38 10.26
CA SER A 113 -1.94 -19.66 10.00
C SER A 113 -2.81 -19.62 8.74
N ALA A 114 -3.45 -18.48 8.46
CA ALA A 114 -4.27 -18.32 7.27
C ALA A 114 -3.45 -18.16 5.97
N LEU A 115 -2.19 -17.73 6.07
CA LEU A 115 -1.25 -17.70 4.94
C LEU A 115 -0.73 -19.11 4.66
N GLU A 116 -0.30 -19.82 5.69
CA GLU A 116 0.11 -21.23 5.62
C GLU A 116 -0.97 -22.10 4.98
N ALA A 117 -2.23 -21.96 5.43
CA ALA A 117 -3.36 -22.72 4.86
C ALA A 117 -3.68 -22.36 3.40
N SER A 118 -3.36 -21.14 2.96
CA SER A 118 -3.66 -20.70 1.59
C SER A 118 -2.63 -21.12 0.55
N LEU A 119 -1.40 -21.41 0.96
CA LEU A 119 -0.38 -21.96 0.08
C LEU A 119 -0.71 -23.38 -0.36
N ASN A 120 -1.47 -24.12 0.45
CA ASN A 120 -1.94 -25.47 0.14
C ASN A 120 -3.10 -25.51 -0.87
N ASN A 121 -3.64 -24.36 -1.27
CA ASN A 121 -4.81 -24.29 -2.14
C ASN A 121 -4.51 -23.37 -3.33
N HIS A 122 -4.00 -23.96 -4.42
CA HIS A 122 -3.55 -23.31 -5.67
C HIS A 122 -4.65 -22.56 -6.43
N THR A 123 -5.29 -21.58 -5.80
CA THR A 123 -6.30 -20.73 -6.44
C THR A 123 -5.78 -19.30 -6.60
N SER A 124 -6.03 -18.78 -7.80
CA SER A 124 -5.59 -17.49 -8.31
C SER A 124 -5.85 -16.31 -7.36
N ARG A 125 -4.84 -15.43 -7.24
CA ARG A 125 -4.86 -14.03 -6.77
C ARG A 125 -5.88 -13.70 -5.66
N ARG A 126 -5.41 -13.65 -4.41
CA ARG A 126 -6.17 -13.17 -3.24
C ARG A 126 -6.62 -11.71 -3.39
N LYS A 127 -7.87 -11.43 -2.97
CA LYS A 127 -8.45 -10.08 -2.84
C LYS A 127 -7.57 -9.19 -1.96
N ARG A 128 -7.37 -7.94 -2.37
CA ARG A 128 -6.72 -6.90 -1.57
C ARG A 128 -7.66 -6.52 -0.42
N GLN A 129 -7.46 -7.09 0.76
CA GLN A 129 -8.21 -6.73 1.98
C GLN A 129 -7.26 -6.18 3.04
N ALA A 130 -7.67 -5.06 3.66
CA ALA A 130 -7.01 -4.53 4.84
C ALA A 130 -7.22 -5.44 6.08
N SER A 131 -6.30 -5.31 7.04
CA SER A 131 -6.15 -6.13 8.27
C SER A 131 -7.45 -6.51 9.00
N LYS A 132 -7.46 -7.71 9.62
CA LYS A 132 -8.59 -8.30 10.38
C LYS A 132 -8.78 -7.74 11.81
N THR A 133 -7.85 -6.93 12.31
CA THR A 133 -7.82 -6.49 13.72
C THR A 133 -8.65 -5.23 14.02
N ALA A 134 -9.14 -4.52 13.01
CA ALA A 134 -10.26 -3.60 13.18
C ALA A 134 -11.57 -4.39 13.09
N THR A 135 -12.59 -4.02 13.86
CA THR A 135 -13.95 -4.57 13.67
C THR A 135 -14.26 -4.48 12.19
N LEU A 136 -14.40 -5.59 11.47
CA LEU A 136 -14.59 -5.55 10.03
C LEU A 136 -16.01 -5.05 9.73
N TRP A 137 -16.21 -4.52 8.52
CA TRP A 137 -17.55 -4.26 7.99
C TRP A 137 -18.44 -5.48 8.25
N ALA A 138 -19.73 -5.25 8.46
CA ALA A 138 -20.69 -6.36 8.56
C ALA A 138 -20.46 -7.33 7.39
N ASN A 139 -20.26 -8.61 7.70
CA ASN A 139 -19.96 -9.67 6.73
C ASN A 139 -18.62 -9.57 5.97
N LYS A 140 -17.67 -8.72 6.43
CA LYS A 140 -16.35 -8.52 5.81
C LYS A 140 -16.42 -8.06 4.35
N LYS A 141 -17.49 -7.35 3.97
CA LYS A 141 -17.71 -6.84 2.61
C LYS A 141 -17.53 -5.33 2.58
N VAL A 142 -16.71 -4.85 1.64
CA VAL A 142 -16.68 -3.44 1.22
C VAL A 142 -17.68 -3.32 0.09
N PHE A 143 -18.72 -2.52 0.29
CA PHE A 143 -19.78 -2.36 -0.69
C PHE A 143 -19.43 -1.22 -1.64
N TYR A 144 -19.37 -1.54 -2.91
CA TYR A 144 -19.42 -0.59 -4.01
C TYR A 144 -20.59 -1.03 -4.89
N TYR A 145 -21.24 -0.08 -5.56
CA TYR A 145 -22.32 -0.38 -6.49
C TYR A 145 -22.00 0.31 -7.81
N PHE A 146 -22.39 -0.29 -8.92
CA PHE A 146 -22.39 0.39 -10.21
C PHE A 146 -23.74 1.04 -10.42
N ASP A 147 -23.75 2.27 -10.93
CA ASP A 147 -24.99 2.81 -11.50
C ASP A 147 -25.36 1.91 -12.69
N PRO A 148 -26.59 1.36 -12.77
CA PRO A 148 -26.99 0.48 -13.86
C PRO A 148 -26.79 1.09 -15.25
N SER A 149 -26.83 2.43 -15.35
CA SER A 149 -26.54 3.15 -16.59
C SER A 149 -25.09 3.03 -17.08
N PHE A 150 -24.17 2.47 -16.28
CA PHE A 150 -22.78 2.27 -16.65
C PHE A 150 -22.47 0.86 -17.14
N VAL A 151 -23.38 -0.10 -16.97
CA VAL A 151 -23.08 -1.51 -17.19
C VAL A 151 -23.55 -1.97 -18.56
N ASP A 152 -22.64 -2.50 -19.37
CA ASP A 152 -22.94 -3.22 -20.61
C ASP A 152 -22.59 -4.70 -20.45
N LEU A 153 -23.60 -5.55 -20.35
CA LEU A 153 -23.43 -6.99 -20.15
C LEU A 153 -23.34 -7.78 -21.47
N THR A 154 -23.45 -7.12 -22.63
CA THR A 154 -23.51 -7.79 -23.95
C THR A 154 -22.37 -8.78 -24.16
N ASN A 155 -21.16 -8.42 -23.71
CA ASN A 155 -19.95 -9.24 -23.85
C ASN A 155 -19.46 -9.84 -22.53
N VAL A 156 -20.29 -9.84 -21.47
CA VAL A 156 -19.94 -10.44 -20.18
C VAL A 156 -20.55 -11.85 -20.10
N PRO A 157 -19.74 -12.92 -19.95
CA PRO A 157 -20.25 -14.27 -19.80
C PRO A 157 -21.26 -14.38 -18.65
N THR A 158 -22.34 -15.13 -18.84
CA THR A 158 -23.47 -15.22 -17.89
C THR A 158 -23.01 -15.58 -16.48
N GLU A 159 -22.03 -16.48 -16.36
CA GLU A 159 -21.44 -16.90 -15.10
C GLU A 159 -20.75 -15.75 -14.35
N ASN A 160 -20.35 -14.66 -15.04
CA ASN A 160 -19.68 -13.51 -14.46
C ASN A 160 -20.58 -12.27 -14.29
N GLN A 161 -21.78 -12.25 -14.87
CA GLN A 161 -22.67 -11.08 -14.81
C GLN A 161 -23.07 -10.70 -13.37
N HIS A 162 -23.09 -11.67 -12.45
CA HIS A 162 -23.39 -11.43 -11.03
C HIS A 162 -22.42 -10.45 -10.34
N ASN A 163 -21.21 -10.24 -10.87
CA ASN A 163 -20.25 -9.26 -10.36
C ASN A 163 -20.72 -7.80 -10.54
N TYR A 164 -21.72 -7.56 -11.39
CA TYR A 164 -22.30 -6.24 -11.67
C TYR A 164 -23.60 -5.97 -10.93
N ASN A 165 -24.09 -6.94 -10.17
CA ASN A 165 -25.36 -6.82 -9.48
C ASN A 165 -25.32 -5.65 -8.49
N LYS A 166 -26.28 -4.75 -8.64
CA LYS A 166 -26.46 -3.64 -7.72
C LYS A 166 -26.98 -4.16 -6.38
N LEU A 167 -26.32 -3.76 -5.31
CA LEU A 167 -26.77 -4.05 -3.96
C LEU A 167 -27.97 -3.18 -3.58
N ALA A 168 -28.86 -3.73 -2.76
CA ALA A 168 -30.00 -2.98 -2.25
C ALA A 168 -29.55 -1.86 -1.30
N ALA A 169 -30.36 -0.79 -1.20
CA ALA A 169 -30.10 0.30 -0.26
C ALA A 169 -30.18 -0.15 1.21
N THR A 170 -30.82 -1.28 1.49
CA THR A 170 -30.86 -1.92 2.82
C THR A 170 -29.57 -2.66 3.17
N GLU A 171 -28.74 -2.98 2.17
CA GLU A 171 -27.50 -3.75 2.31
C GLU A 171 -26.24 -2.90 2.12
N SER A 172 -26.39 -1.64 1.70
CA SER A 172 -25.29 -0.73 1.41
C SER A 172 -25.51 0.64 2.05
N ILE A 173 -24.43 1.24 2.55
CA ILE A 173 -24.43 2.59 3.13
C ILE A 173 -23.44 3.44 2.36
N ASN A 174 -23.90 4.57 1.85
CA ASN A 174 -23.08 5.49 1.06
C ASN A 174 -22.60 6.66 1.92
N TYR A 175 -21.34 6.61 2.37
CA TYR A 175 -20.71 7.72 3.10
C TYR A 175 -20.07 8.77 2.17
N THR A 176 -19.84 8.40 0.91
CA THR A 176 -19.15 9.21 -0.10
C THR A 176 -19.96 9.29 -1.38
N PRO A 177 -19.76 10.36 -2.19
CA PRO A 177 -20.17 10.35 -3.59
C PRO A 177 -19.50 9.21 -4.36
N TYR A 178 -20.06 8.90 -5.54
CA TYR A 178 -19.44 7.94 -6.46
C TYR A 178 -18.12 8.48 -6.99
N GLU A 179 -17.07 7.66 -6.95
CA GLU A 179 -15.74 8.02 -7.45
C GLU A 179 -15.21 6.94 -8.40
N TYR A 180 -14.94 7.32 -9.64
CA TYR A 180 -14.38 6.42 -10.66
C TYR A 180 -12.99 5.90 -10.29
N GLY A 181 -12.20 6.66 -9.54
CA GLY A 181 -10.79 6.37 -9.20
C GLY A 181 -10.57 5.58 -7.92
N SER A 182 -11.63 5.13 -7.26
CA SER A 182 -11.52 4.29 -6.06
C SER A 182 -10.73 3.01 -6.37
N VAL A 183 -9.89 2.58 -5.43
CA VAL A 183 -9.14 1.31 -5.55
C VAL A 183 -10.05 0.08 -5.62
N MET A 184 -11.31 0.24 -5.19
CA MET A 184 -12.33 -0.80 -5.22
C MET A 184 -13.10 -0.85 -6.55
N HIS A 185 -12.89 0.13 -7.43
CA HIS A 185 -13.59 0.22 -8.69
C HIS A 185 -12.95 -0.68 -9.75
N TYR A 186 -13.74 -1.55 -10.38
CA TYR A 186 -13.29 -2.32 -11.55
C TYR A 186 -12.85 -1.45 -12.71
N ASP A 187 -11.93 -1.96 -13.53
CA ASP A 187 -11.61 -1.33 -14.81
C ASP A 187 -12.77 -1.50 -15.81
N THR A 188 -12.69 -0.78 -16.93
CA THR A 188 -13.77 -0.70 -17.93
C THR A 188 -14.03 -2.00 -18.68
N ARG A 189 -13.13 -2.99 -18.59
CA ARG A 189 -13.18 -4.26 -19.33
C ARG A 189 -13.21 -5.48 -18.43
N SER A 190 -13.30 -5.30 -17.11
CA SER A 190 -13.41 -6.40 -16.16
C SER A 190 -14.47 -7.40 -16.65
N PHE A 191 -14.17 -8.71 -16.59
CA PHE A 191 -15.06 -9.81 -17.00
C PHE A 191 -15.60 -9.83 -18.45
N ALA A 192 -15.35 -8.82 -19.28
CA ALA A 192 -15.80 -8.79 -20.67
C ALA A 192 -14.89 -9.65 -21.56
N THR A 193 -15.48 -10.40 -22.50
CA THR A 193 -14.72 -11.13 -23.53
C THR A 193 -14.24 -10.20 -24.65
N SER A 194 -14.96 -9.09 -24.88
CA SER A 194 -14.59 -8.03 -25.81
C SER A 194 -15.27 -6.71 -25.43
N GLY A 195 -14.74 -5.58 -25.91
CA GLY A 195 -15.31 -4.26 -25.62
C GLY A 195 -15.16 -3.81 -24.16
N GLN A 196 -16.06 -2.94 -23.71
CA GLN A 196 -16.14 -2.42 -22.34
C GLN A 196 -17.39 -2.98 -21.67
N SER A 197 -17.28 -3.45 -20.43
CA SER A 197 -18.41 -3.83 -19.58
C SER A 197 -18.85 -2.71 -18.65
N LEU A 198 -17.99 -1.70 -18.43
CA LEU A 198 -18.31 -0.50 -17.67
C LEU A 198 -17.95 0.75 -18.48
N VAL A 199 -18.95 1.59 -18.74
CA VAL A 199 -18.84 2.83 -19.49
C VAL A 199 -19.20 4.01 -18.58
N PRO A 200 -18.24 4.89 -18.24
CA PRO A 200 -18.54 6.04 -17.38
C PRO A 200 -19.42 7.06 -18.09
N LYS A 201 -20.37 7.68 -17.35
CA LYS A 201 -21.20 8.80 -17.87
C LYS A 201 -20.35 9.92 -18.47
N THR A 202 -19.22 10.20 -17.84
CA THR A 202 -18.27 11.20 -18.31
C THR A 202 -17.08 10.48 -18.95
N PRO A 203 -16.93 10.52 -20.29
CA PRO A 203 -15.92 9.73 -21.00
C PRO A 203 -14.47 9.98 -20.57
N ARG A 204 -14.18 11.14 -19.98
CA ARG A 204 -12.84 11.49 -19.47
C ARG A 204 -12.38 10.61 -18.31
N TYR A 205 -13.29 9.92 -17.61
CA TYR A 205 -12.94 9.03 -16.51
C TYR A 205 -12.74 7.57 -16.93
N LEU A 206 -12.79 7.28 -18.24
CA LEU A 206 -12.60 5.92 -18.77
C LEU A 206 -11.30 5.27 -18.28
N TYR A 207 -10.22 6.04 -18.22
CA TYR A 207 -8.90 5.57 -17.76
C TYR A 207 -8.65 5.83 -16.27
N THR A 208 -9.64 6.37 -15.55
CA THR A 208 -9.58 6.54 -14.09
C THR A 208 -10.07 5.29 -13.36
N MET A 209 -11.04 4.59 -13.96
CA MET A 209 -11.56 3.31 -13.48
C MET A 209 -10.49 2.21 -13.51
N GLY A 210 -10.53 1.30 -12.53
CA GLY A 210 -9.50 0.27 -12.37
C GLY A 210 -8.20 0.78 -11.74
N SER A 211 -8.22 1.99 -11.18
CA SER A 211 -7.10 2.54 -10.42
C SER A 211 -6.68 1.58 -9.31
N GLN A 212 -5.36 1.38 -9.18
CA GLN A 212 -4.79 0.61 -8.07
C GLN A 212 -4.35 1.51 -6.90
N GLN A 213 -4.64 2.80 -6.99
CA GLN A 213 -4.27 3.80 -5.99
C GLN A 213 -5.40 3.97 -4.97
N ILE A 214 -5.06 3.95 -3.69
CA ILE A 214 -6.01 4.27 -2.62
C ILE A 214 -6.37 5.75 -2.75
N SER A 215 -7.64 6.02 -2.98
CA SER A 215 -8.14 7.38 -3.13
C SER A 215 -8.40 8.04 -1.76
N PHE A 216 -8.62 9.34 -1.80
CA PHE A 216 -9.05 10.08 -0.62
C PHE A 216 -10.42 9.60 -0.11
N TYR A 217 -11.37 9.29 -0.99
CA TYR A 217 -12.68 8.83 -0.57
C TYR A 217 -12.66 7.39 -0.06
N ASP A 218 -11.75 6.53 -0.51
CA ASP A 218 -11.54 5.20 0.10
C ASP A 218 -11.18 5.35 1.59
N ILE A 219 -10.24 6.24 1.91
CA ILE A 219 -9.82 6.53 3.29
C ILE A 219 -10.98 7.18 4.07
N PHE A 220 -11.68 8.13 3.46
CA PHE A 220 -12.77 8.83 4.11
C PHE A 220 -13.97 7.92 4.39
N LEU A 221 -14.29 6.99 3.49
CA LEU A 221 -15.34 5.99 3.66
C LEU A 221 -15.05 5.12 4.87
N ILE A 222 -13.82 4.60 4.99
CA ILE A 222 -13.38 3.79 6.13
C ILE A 222 -13.51 4.59 7.43
N ASN A 223 -12.92 5.80 7.48
CA ASN A 223 -12.97 6.65 8.67
C ASN A 223 -14.40 7.02 9.08
N SER A 224 -15.30 7.18 8.11
CA SER A 224 -16.71 7.50 8.37
C SER A 224 -17.45 6.29 8.91
N HIS A 225 -17.26 5.11 8.30
CA HIS A 225 -17.89 3.88 8.74
C HIS A 225 -17.50 3.50 10.17
N TYR A 226 -16.20 3.59 10.49
CA TYR A 226 -15.68 3.28 11.82
C TYR A 226 -15.69 4.46 12.79
N LYS A 227 -16.35 5.57 12.42
CA LYS A 227 -16.53 6.76 13.27
C LYS A 227 -15.21 7.35 13.79
N CYS A 228 -14.11 7.18 13.05
CA CYS A 228 -12.79 7.68 13.42
C CYS A 228 -12.74 9.21 13.52
N HIS A 229 -13.63 9.91 12.82
CA HIS A 229 -13.72 11.38 12.85
C HIS A 229 -14.03 11.96 14.24
N GLY A 230 -14.64 11.16 15.14
CA GLY A 230 -14.98 11.58 16.50
C GLY A 230 -13.77 11.93 17.36
N ILE A 231 -12.61 11.32 17.09
CA ILE A 231 -11.38 11.49 17.88
C ILE A 231 -10.90 12.95 17.87
N CYS A 232 -11.03 13.63 16.72
CA CYS A 232 -10.59 15.01 16.52
C CYS A 232 -11.77 15.99 16.38
N ALA A 233 -12.94 15.64 16.93
CA ALA A 233 -14.15 16.45 16.79
C ALA A 233 -14.05 17.79 17.52
N ALA A 234 -13.53 17.78 18.75
CA ALA A 234 -13.50 18.96 19.63
C ALA A 234 -12.37 19.95 19.29
N LYS A 235 -11.21 19.45 18.85
CA LYS A 235 -10.02 20.27 18.57
C LYS A 235 -9.16 19.64 17.49
N GLY A 236 -8.64 20.46 16.58
CA GLY A 236 -7.72 20.01 15.55
C GLY A 236 -7.55 21.00 14.41
N ALA A 237 -6.83 20.57 13.39
CA ALA A 237 -6.55 21.32 12.17
C ALA A 237 -7.84 21.83 11.50
N ALA A 238 -7.77 23.08 11.01
CA ALA A 238 -8.76 23.68 10.13
C ALA A 238 -8.45 23.28 8.68
N CYS A 239 -8.86 22.08 8.30
CA CYS A 239 -8.62 21.55 6.96
C CYS A 239 -9.35 22.37 5.89
N VAL A 240 -8.65 22.69 4.80
CA VAL A 240 -9.21 23.36 3.62
C VAL A 240 -9.20 22.43 2.40
N ASN A 241 -9.73 22.89 1.27
CA ASN A 241 -9.74 22.16 -0.01
C ASN A 241 -10.32 20.74 0.09
N GLY A 242 -11.34 20.56 0.93
CA GLY A 242 -11.98 19.26 1.14
C GLY A 242 -11.24 18.29 2.07
N GLY A 243 -10.09 18.69 2.63
CA GLY A 243 -9.35 17.91 3.62
C GLY A 243 -10.17 17.55 4.85
N LYS A 244 -9.80 16.45 5.50
CA LYS A 244 -10.45 15.94 6.71
C LYS A 244 -9.41 15.75 7.80
N ARG A 245 -9.78 15.98 9.05
CA ARG A 245 -8.85 15.84 10.18
C ARG A 245 -8.32 14.42 10.23
N ASN A 246 -7.01 14.29 10.45
CA ASN A 246 -6.40 12.99 10.58
C ASN A 246 -6.71 12.40 11.96
N PRO A 247 -7.43 11.26 12.05
CA PRO A 247 -7.79 10.66 13.34
C PRO A 247 -6.57 10.21 14.17
N LYS A 248 -5.42 10.00 13.55
CA LYS A 248 -4.16 9.63 14.24
C LYS A 248 -3.37 10.83 14.74
N ASN A 249 -3.61 12.02 14.18
CA ASN A 249 -2.96 13.25 14.60
C ASN A 249 -3.86 14.45 14.28
N CYS A 250 -4.56 14.94 15.30
CA CYS A 250 -5.55 15.99 15.12
C CYS A 250 -4.97 17.33 14.65
N ALA A 251 -3.64 17.54 14.68
CA ALA A 251 -2.99 18.76 14.21
C ALA A 251 -2.74 18.80 12.69
N VAL A 252 -2.99 17.69 11.98
CA VAL A 252 -2.78 17.56 10.53
C VAL A 252 -4.03 17.01 9.85
N CYS A 253 -4.18 17.35 8.58
CA CYS A 253 -5.27 16.88 7.73
C CYS A 253 -4.82 15.74 6.82
N ILE A 254 -5.74 14.83 6.53
CA ILE A 254 -5.68 13.96 5.36
C ILE A 254 -6.18 14.79 4.18
N CYS A 255 -5.38 14.87 3.12
CA CYS A 255 -5.63 15.76 2.00
C CYS A 255 -6.08 14.99 0.75
N PRO A 256 -7.05 15.53 -0.01
CA PRO A 256 -7.33 15.04 -1.36
C PRO A 256 -6.08 15.12 -2.25
N ALA A 257 -6.01 14.23 -3.24
CA ALA A 257 -4.91 14.23 -4.21
C ALA A 257 -4.73 15.63 -4.84
N GLY A 258 -3.48 16.06 -4.99
CA GLY A 258 -3.15 17.41 -5.43
C GLY A 258 -3.03 18.45 -4.31
N TYR A 259 -3.41 18.15 -3.07
CA TYR A 259 -3.27 19.04 -1.91
C TYR A 259 -2.41 18.41 -0.82
N GLY A 260 -1.71 19.25 -0.06
CA GLY A 260 -0.80 18.83 1.00
C GLY A 260 -0.57 19.93 2.04
N GLY A 261 0.41 19.71 2.91
CA GLY A 261 0.63 20.53 4.10
C GLY A 261 -0.35 20.20 5.23
N ALA A 262 -0.11 20.76 6.41
CA ALA A 262 -0.88 20.43 7.61
C ALA A 262 -2.38 20.68 7.47
N LEU A 263 -2.77 21.68 6.68
CA LEU A 263 -4.15 22.10 6.51
C LEU A 263 -4.70 21.79 5.11
N CYS A 264 -3.95 21.07 4.24
CA CYS A 264 -4.28 20.88 2.82
C CYS A 264 -4.32 22.18 1.99
N ASN A 265 -3.59 23.21 2.42
CA ASN A 265 -3.51 24.51 1.77
C ASN A 265 -2.25 24.68 0.89
N LEU A 266 -1.42 23.64 0.79
CA LEU A 266 -0.17 23.67 0.02
C LEU A 266 -0.22 22.67 -1.12
N ARG A 267 0.64 22.87 -2.12
CA ARG A 267 0.95 21.84 -3.11
C ARG A 267 1.73 20.74 -2.40
N PRO A 268 1.45 19.45 -2.65
CA PRO A 268 2.28 18.37 -2.13
C PRO A 268 3.76 18.58 -2.46
N ALA A 269 4.62 18.22 -1.52
CA ALA A 269 6.06 18.22 -1.72
C ALA A 269 6.47 17.22 -2.82
N GLY A 270 7.65 17.40 -3.40
CA GLY A 270 8.16 16.57 -4.50
C GLY A 270 7.98 17.23 -5.87
N CYS A 271 8.02 16.40 -6.92
CA CYS A 271 7.95 16.85 -8.32
C CYS A 271 6.63 17.54 -8.66
N GLY A 272 6.65 18.30 -9.77
CA GLY A 272 5.57 19.19 -10.18
C GLY A 272 5.91 20.66 -9.91
N ALA A 273 5.03 21.55 -10.35
CA ALA A 273 5.26 22.98 -10.38
C ALA A 273 3.95 23.74 -10.17
N VAL A 274 4.08 24.99 -9.72
CA VAL A 274 2.99 25.95 -9.78
C VAL A 274 3.14 26.71 -11.09
N VAL A 275 2.19 26.53 -12.01
CA VAL A 275 2.17 27.21 -13.31
C VAL A 275 1.02 28.20 -13.36
N THR A 276 1.27 29.38 -13.92
CA THR A 276 0.22 30.39 -14.11
C THR A 276 -0.29 30.34 -15.54
N ALA A 277 -1.57 30.03 -15.69
CA ALA A 277 -2.26 30.04 -16.97
C ALA A 277 -2.33 31.47 -17.52
N GLY A 278 -1.94 31.63 -18.78
CA GLY A 278 -2.03 32.88 -19.52
C GLY A 278 -3.04 32.78 -20.67
N PRO A 279 -3.19 33.84 -21.49
CA PRO A 279 -4.05 33.82 -22.66
C PRO A 279 -3.51 32.92 -23.79
N THR A 280 -2.23 32.55 -23.73
CA THR A 280 -1.57 31.69 -24.73
C THR A 280 -1.30 30.30 -24.15
N TRP A 281 -1.35 29.29 -25.04
CA TRP A 281 -0.98 27.92 -24.69
C TRP A 281 0.46 27.85 -24.23
N LYS A 282 0.70 27.12 -23.15
CA LYS A 282 2.02 26.78 -22.65
C LYS A 282 2.16 25.28 -22.64
N SER A 283 3.26 24.79 -23.19
CA SER A 283 3.60 23.37 -23.15
C SER A 283 4.49 23.09 -21.94
N LYS A 284 4.29 21.92 -21.31
CA LYS A 284 5.16 21.41 -20.26
C LYS A 284 5.55 19.99 -20.61
N VAL A 285 6.85 19.72 -20.64
CA VAL A 285 7.36 18.35 -20.75
C VAL A 285 7.29 17.74 -19.35
N VAL A 286 6.66 16.57 -19.25
CA VAL A 286 6.57 15.80 -18.00
C VAL A 286 7.31 14.49 -18.23
N THR A 287 8.38 14.28 -17.47
CA THR A 287 9.09 13.01 -17.44
C THR A 287 8.45 12.14 -16.36
N LEU A 288 7.95 10.97 -16.74
CA LEU A 288 7.35 10.00 -15.83
C LEU A 288 8.32 8.84 -15.59
N GLY A 289 8.33 8.31 -14.37
CA GLY A 289 9.23 7.23 -13.96
C GLY A 289 10.61 7.73 -13.50
N HIS A 290 11.34 6.85 -12.81
CA HIS A 290 12.74 7.10 -12.44
C HIS A 290 13.64 6.35 -13.41
N ALA A 291 14.37 7.08 -14.26
CA ALA A 291 15.24 6.48 -15.29
C ALA A 291 16.35 5.58 -14.70
N THR A 292 16.72 5.80 -13.43
CA THR A 292 17.79 5.07 -12.74
C THR A 292 17.29 4.01 -11.77
N ASN A 293 15.99 3.97 -11.46
CA ASN A 293 15.43 3.01 -10.52
C ASN A 293 14.44 2.10 -11.24
N MET A 294 14.94 0.94 -11.68
CA MET A 294 14.17 -0.11 -12.36
C MET A 294 13.54 -1.12 -11.39
N GLY A 295 13.69 -0.91 -10.08
CA GLY A 295 13.09 -1.77 -9.07
C GLY A 295 11.57 -1.61 -9.00
N LEU A 296 10.87 -2.69 -8.68
CA LEU A 296 9.45 -2.62 -8.33
C LEU A 296 9.29 -1.76 -7.07
N ARG A 297 8.35 -0.81 -7.12
CA ARG A 297 7.98 0.03 -5.98
C ARG A 297 6.59 -0.37 -5.51
N ASP A 298 6.44 -0.44 -4.21
CA ASP A 298 5.18 -0.65 -3.49
C ASP A 298 4.27 0.59 -3.51
N THR A 299 4.86 1.77 -3.80
CA THR A 299 4.19 3.07 -3.77
C THR A 299 4.29 3.81 -5.10
N TYR A 300 3.29 4.66 -5.35
CA TYR A 300 3.23 5.51 -6.53
C TYR A 300 3.95 6.83 -6.29
N ALA A 301 4.84 7.22 -7.21
CA ALA A 301 5.36 8.58 -7.25
C ALA A 301 4.32 9.51 -7.90
N MET A 302 3.86 10.52 -7.16
CA MET A 302 2.92 11.52 -7.67
C MET A 302 3.61 12.85 -7.92
N CYS A 303 3.54 13.36 -9.15
CA CYS A 303 3.92 14.74 -9.46
C CYS A 303 2.68 15.63 -9.48
N ASN A 304 2.68 16.67 -8.65
CA ASN A 304 1.49 17.50 -8.43
C ASN A 304 1.70 18.87 -9.06
N ASP A 305 0.98 19.17 -10.13
CA ASP A 305 1.00 20.48 -10.78
C ASP A 305 -0.19 21.34 -10.36
N TRP A 306 0.09 22.57 -9.94
CA TRP A 306 -0.95 23.57 -9.64
C TRP A 306 -1.05 24.57 -10.77
N ILE A 307 -2.18 24.55 -11.47
CA ILE A 307 -2.48 25.54 -12.52
C ILE A 307 -3.25 26.69 -11.89
N LYS A 308 -2.58 27.81 -11.63
CA LYS A 308 -3.20 29.04 -11.17
C LYS A 308 -3.78 29.80 -12.36
N VAL A 309 -5.05 30.20 -12.25
CA VAL A 309 -5.71 31.00 -13.28
C VAL A 309 -5.99 32.38 -12.71
N CYS A 310 -5.59 33.43 -13.43
CA CYS A 310 -5.96 34.79 -13.05
C CYS A 310 -7.46 35.00 -13.31
N TRP A 311 -8.18 35.49 -12.30
CA TRP A 311 -9.63 35.71 -12.36
C TRP A 311 -10.04 36.55 -13.59
N SER A 312 -9.24 37.54 -13.99
CA SER A 312 -9.52 38.40 -15.15
C SER A 312 -9.52 37.65 -16.50
N ILE A 313 -8.84 36.50 -16.62
CA ILE A 313 -8.75 35.72 -17.85
C ILE A 313 -9.99 34.82 -18.04
N LEU A 314 -10.55 34.28 -16.94
CA LEU A 314 -11.73 33.40 -16.97
C LEU A 314 -12.99 34.10 -17.51
N PHE A 315 -13.15 35.41 -17.25
CA PHE A 315 -14.34 36.15 -17.65
C PHE A 315 -14.29 36.74 -19.06
N ARG A 316 -13.12 36.87 -19.69
CA ARG A 316 -13.04 37.32 -21.11
C ARG A 316 -13.62 36.30 -22.10
N ASN A 317 -13.67 35.02 -21.73
CA ASN A 317 -14.17 33.95 -22.60
C ASN A 317 -15.60 33.47 -22.28
N LYS A 318 -16.24 33.99 -21.22
CA LYS A 318 -17.58 33.56 -20.82
C LYS A 318 -18.68 33.99 -21.81
N THR A 319 -18.40 34.96 -22.68
CA THR A 319 -19.30 35.35 -23.78
C THR A 319 -19.31 34.38 -24.97
N ARG A 320 -18.49 33.30 -24.97
CA ARG A 320 -18.48 32.29 -26.05
C ARG A 320 -18.78 30.84 -25.64
N ARG A 321 -19.04 30.55 -24.37
CA ARG A 321 -19.43 29.19 -23.92
C ARG A 321 -20.60 29.24 -22.95
N THR A 322 -21.80 29.34 -23.50
CA THR A 322 -23.05 28.92 -22.88
C THR A 322 -23.41 27.52 -23.40
N SER A 323 -22.69 26.50 -22.96
CA SER A 323 -23.20 25.14 -22.78
C SER A 323 -22.13 24.32 -22.05
N TYR A 324 -22.58 23.38 -21.24
CA TYR A 324 -21.84 22.49 -20.33
C TYR A 324 -21.77 22.94 -18.86
N ASP A 325 -22.79 22.42 -18.17
CA ASP A 325 -22.76 21.74 -16.88
C ASP A 325 -22.77 22.59 -15.61
N SER A 326 -23.98 22.67 -15.06
CA SER A 326 -24.28 23.05 -13.69
C SER A 326 -24.55 21.77 -12.87
N PHE A 327 -23.70 21.58 -11.86
CA PHE A 327 -23.84 20.80 -10.61
C PHE A 327 -24.18 19.30 -10.67
#